data_AF-A0A968J9R7-F1
#
_entry.id   AF-A0A968J9R7-F1
#
_cell.length_a   1.000
_cell.length_b   1.000
_cell.length_c   1.000
_cell.angle_alpha   90.00
_cell.angle_beta   90.00
_cell.angle_gamma   90.00
#
_symmetry.space_group_name_H-M   'P 1'
#
loop_
_entity.id
_entity.type
_entity.pdbx_description
1 polymer ?
#
loop_
_entity_poly.entity_id
_entity_poly.type
_entity_poly.pdbx_seq_one_letter_code
_entity_poly.pdbx_strand_id
1 'polypeptide(L)' 'MPVQLEIITAERVVLSDQVDQINAPTRAGRVGILPRHAPLLTILEAGELDIIKNGERTAFAVSGGFME' A
#
# COMPACT_ATOMS: atom_id res chain seq x y z
N MET A 1 0.07 15.56 6.48
CA MET A 1 -1.18 14.82 6.73
C MET A 1 -0.90 13.41 6.28
N PRO A 2 -0.95 12.41 7.16
CA PRO A 2 -0.71 11.02 6.80
C PRO A 2 -1.83 10.45 5.91
N VAL A 3 -1.55 9.32 5.26
CA VAL A 3 -2.50 8.52 4.48
C VAL A 3 -3.02 7.41 5.39
N GLN A 4 -4.34 7.23 5.48
CA GLN A 4 -4.92 6.04 6.10
C GLN A 4 -4.68 4.85 5.17
N LEU A 5 -3.98 3.83 5.66
CA LEU A 5 -3.73 2.59 4.95
C LEU A 5 -4.44 1.44 5.66
N GLU A 6 -5.14 0.61 4.89
CA GLU A 6 -5.65 -0.67 5.34
C GLU A 6 -5.18 -1.79 4.42
N ILE A 7 -4.62 -2.85 4.99
CA ILE A 7 -4.24 -4.07 4.26
C ILE A 7 -5.21 -5.17 4.70
N ILE A 8 -6.01 -5.65 3.77
CA ILE A 8 -7.13 -6.56 4.04
C ILE A 8 -6.92 -7.85 3.24
N THR A 9 -7.02 -9.00 3.91
CA THR A 9 -7.08 -10.33 3.27
C THR A 9 -8.47 -10.92 3.41
N ALA A 10 -8.71 -12.09 2.82
CA ALA A 10 -9.99 -12.78 2.93
C ALA A 10 -10.36 -13.15 4.39
N GLU A 11 -9.36 -13.34 5.24
CA GLU A 11 -9.53 -13.78 6.62
C GLU A 11 -9.67 -12.62 7.61
N ARG A 12 -8.93 -11.51 7.41
CA ARG A 12 -8.90 -10.39 8.35
C ARG A 12 -8.25 -9.12 7.79
N VAL A 13 -8.41 -8.03 8.53
CA VAL A 13 -7.56 -6.83 8.40
C VAL A 13 -6.19 -7.15 9.02
N VAL A 14 -5.14 -7.07 8.20
CA VAL A 14 -3.75 -7.32 8.61
C VAL A 14 -3.11 -6.06 9.19
N LEU A 15 -3.46 -4.90 8.64
CA LEU A 15 -2.96 -3.59 9.08
C LEU A 15 -4.06 -2.55 8.88
N SER A 16 -4.22 -1.65 9.84
CA SER A 16 -4.97 -0.39 9.71
C SER A 16 -4.20 0.70 10.45
N ASP A 17 -3.59 1.62 9.72
CA ASP A 17 -2.66 2.61 10.29
C ASP A 17 -2.54 3.87 9.44
N GLN A 18 -1.99 4.93 10.03
CA GLN A 18 -1.62 6.18 9.37
C GLN A 18 -0.14 6.14 8.97
N VAL A 19 0.13 6.29 7.67
CA VAL A 19 1.47 6.17 7.08
C VAL A 19 1.84 7.40 6.25
N ASP A 20 3.13 7.61 6.02
CA ASP A 20 3.63 8.75 5.26
C ASP A 20 3.70 8.47 3.75
N GLN A 21 3.94 7.21 3.37
CA GLN A 21 4.01 6.78 1.97
C GLN A 21 3.78 5.28 1.85
N ILE A 22 3.17 4.87 0.73
CA ILE A 22 3.03 3.47 0.33
C ILE A 22 3.69 3.29 -1.04
N ASN A 23 4.50 2.25 -1.20
CA ASN A 23 5.04 1.85 -2.49
C ASN A 23 4.55 0.45 -2.82
N ALA A 24 3.72 0.34 -3.85
CA ALA A 24 3.02 -0.89 -4.19
C ALA A 24 3.40 -1.40 -5.60
N PRO A 25 3.53 -2.73 -5.79
CA PRO A 25 3.67 -3.32 -7.11
C PRO A 25 2.32 -3.36 -7.82
N THR A 26 2.21 -2.70 -8.97
CA THR A 26 1.01 -2.69 -9.81
C THR A 26 1.33 -3.26 -11.20
N ARG A 27 0.30 -3.56 -11.99
CA ARG A 27 0.49 -4.07 -13.36
C ARG A 27 1.23 -3.10 -14.29
N ALA A 28 1.20 -1.80 -14.00
CA ALA A 28 1.91 -0.78 -14.76
C ALA A 28 3.32 -0.49 -14.22
N GLY A 29 3.81 -1.28 -13.26
CA GLY A 29 5.06 -1.05 -12.54
C GLY A 29 4.82 -0.67 -11.08
N ARG A 30 5.83 -0.06 -10.43
CA ARG A 30 5.69 0.37 -9.04
C ARG A 30 5.05 1.75 -8.95
N VAL A 31 4.09 1.90 -8.03
CA VAL A 31 3.42 3.18 -7.75
C VAL A 31 3.70 3.59 -6.32
N GLY A 32 4.04 4.87 -6.14
CA GLY A 32 4.17 5.51 -4.83
C GLY A 32 2.94 6.37 -4.53
N ILE A 33 2.24 6.07 -3.43
CA ILE A 33 1.11 6.84 -2.92
C ILE A 33 1.60 7.73 -1.77
N LEU A 34 1.45 9.03 -1.95
CA LEU A 34 1.79 10.06 -0.98
C LEU A 34 0.54 10.79 -0.48
N PRO A 35 0.63 11.58 0.60
CA PRO A 35 -0.46 12.42 1.07
C PRO A 35 -1.08 13.28 -0.03
N ARG A 36 -2.42 13.27 -0.09
CA ARG A 36 -3.24 13.98 -1.09
C ARG A 36 -3.04 13.49 -2.53
N HIS A 37 -2.60 12.25 -2.73
CA HIS A 37 -2.67 11.60 -4.03
C HIS A 37 -4.14 11.56 -4.51
N ALA A 38 -4.36 11.70 -5.82
CA ALA A 38 -5.69 11.57 -6.39
C ALA A 38 -6.20 10.12 -6.22
N PRO A 39 -7.51 9.88 -6.09
CA PRO A 39 -8.04 8.51 -6.02
C PRO A 39 -7.55 7.65 -7.19
N LEU A 40 -7.07 6.44 -6.90
CA LEU A 40 -6.51 5.52 -7.89
C LEU A 40 -6.96 4.09 -7.59
N LEU A 41 -7.82 3.55 -8.43
CA LEU A 41 -8.12 2.12 -8.43
C LEU A 41 -7.16 1.39 -9.37
N THR A 42 -6.42 0.41 -8.87
CA THR A 42 -5.44 -0.35 -9.67
C THR A 42 -5.33 -1.81 -9.22
N ILE A 43 -4.81 -2.65 -10.12
CA ILE A 43 -4.51 -4.06 -9.84
C ILE A 43 -3.12 -4.15 -9.19
N LEU A 44 -3.05 -4.81 -8.04
CA LEU A 44 -1.80 -5.17 -7.38
C LEU A 44 -1.25 -6.48 -7.95
N GLU A 45 0.04 -6.50 -8.24
CA GLU A 45 0.76 -7.72 -8.60
C GLU A 45 1.38 -8.38 -7.36
N ALA A 46 1.70 -9.67 -7.47
CA ALA A 46 2.43 -10.37 -6.42
C ALA A 46 3.83 -9.78 -6.27
N GLY A 47 4.26 -9.49 -5.04
CA GLY A 47 5.57 -8.91 -4.78
C GLY A 47 5.68 -8.23 -3.42
N GLU A 48 6.64 -7.32 -3.31
CA GLU A 48 6.89 -6.55 -2.09
C GLU A 48 6.20 -5.18 -2.17
N LEU A 49 5.31 -4.94 -1.20
CA LEU A 49 4.76 -3.64 -0.85
C LEU A 49 5.56 -3.10 0.33
N ASP A 50 5.96 -1.84 0.28
CA ASP A 50 6.65 -1.21 1.40
C ASP A 50 5.96 0.08 1.84
N ILE A 51 5.87 0.27 3.15
CA ILE A 51 5.30 1.46 3.78
C ILE A 51 6.41 2.23 4.47
N ILE A 52 6.28 3.55 4.48
CA ILE A 52 7.15 4.44 5.23
C ILE A 52 6.31 5.14 6.29
N LYS A 53 6.74 5.06 7.55
CA LYS A 53 6.12 5.74 8.68
C LYS A 53 7.20 6.28 9.61
N ASN A 54 7.20 7.58 9.86
CA ASN A 54 8.20 8.27 10.69
C ASN A 54 9.65 8.02 10.24
N GLY A 55 9.87 7.83 8.92
CA GLY A 55 11.18 7.51 8.35
C GLY A 55 11.59 6.03 8.46
N GLU A 56 10.80 5.19 9.14
CA GLU A 56 11.01 3.75 9.17
C GLU A 56 10.29 3.08 7.99
N ARG A 57 10.97 2.13 7.34
CA ARG A 57 10.43 1.37 6.21
C ARG A 57 10.06 -0.03 6.66
N THR A 58 8.82 -0.44 6.39
CA THR A 58 8.33 -1.79 6.69
C THR A 58 7.83 -2.45 5.41
N ALA A 59 8.31 -3.68 5.15
CA ALA A 59 7.95 -4.44 3.96
C ALA A 59 6.86 -5.49 4.27
N PHE A 60 5.98 -5.69 3.30
CA PHE A 60 4.91 -6.67 3.28
C PHE A 60 4.97 -7.47 1.97
N ALA A 61 4.84 -8.80 2.09
CA ALA A 61 4.63 -9.65 0.92
C ALA A 61 3.14 -9.64 0.57
N VAL A 62 2.82 -9.34 -0.68
CA VAL A 62 1.46 -9.40 -1.23
C VAL A 62 1.39 -10.43 -2.34
N SER A 63 0.31 -11.23 -2.38
CA SER A 63 0.08 -12.23 -3.44
C SER A 63 -0.61 -11.64 -4.68
N GLY A 64 -0.88 -10.34 -4.68
CA GLY A 64 -1.69 -9.63 -5.67
C GLY A 64 -3.07 -9.25 -5.15
N GLY A 65 -3.88 -8.58 -5.98
CA GLY A 65 -5.21 -8.10 -5.61
C GLY A 65 -5.54 -6.77 -6.26
N PHE A 66 -6.13 -5.85 -5.50
CA PHE A 66 -6.41 -4.48 -5.94
C PHE A 66 -6.06 -3.49 -4.82
N MET A 67 -5.86 -2.23 -5.21
CA MET A 67 -5.60 -1.10 -4.31
C MET A 67 -6.49 0.07 -4.75
N GLU A 68 -7.06 0.78 -3.77
CA GLU A 68 -7.87 1.99 -3.95
C GLU A 68 -7.49 3.08 -2.93
#